data_AF-B4IQM5-F1
#
_entry.id   AF-B4IQM5-F1
#
_cell.length_a   1.000
_cell.length_b   1.000
_cell.length_c   1.000
_cell.angle_alpha   90.00
_cell.angle_beta   90.00
_cell.angle_gamma   90.00
#
_symmetry.space_group_name_H-M   'P 1'
#
loop_
_entity.id
_entity.type
_entity.pdbx_description
1 polymer ?
#
loop_
_entity_poly.entity_id
_entity_poly.type
_entity_poly.pdbx_seq_one_letter_code
_entity_poly.pdbx_strand_id
1 'polypeptide(L)' 'MIGACAAVGYSYARFEGPVVGPEHLVTVHDGRTVDYVARPEYSFAYGVEDGKTRVLQNRKETRNGDEVRGVYR' A
#
# COMPACT_ATOMS: atom_id res chain seq x y z
N MET A 1 -10.30 37.30 15.83
CA MET A 1 -10.85 35.95 16.04
C MET A 1 -10.30 35.06 14.93
N ILE A 2 -9.27 34.26 15.23
CA ILE A 2 -8.67 33.35 14.24
C ILE A 2 -9.60 32.12 14.20
N GLY A 3 -10.34 31.97 13.10
CA GLY A 3 -11.23 30.84 12.89
C GLY A 3 -10.43 29.55 12.76
N ALA A 4 -10.47 28.71 13.78
CA ALA A 4 -9.93 27.36 13.68
C ALA A 4 -10.76 26.60 12.63
N CYS A 5 -10.12 26.21 11.53
CA CYS A 5 -10.70 25.29 10.57
C CYS A 5 -10.97 23.98 11.30
N ALA A 6 -12.22 23.74 11.70
CA ALA A 6 -12.63 22.48 12.28
C ALA A 6 -12.77 21.47 11.13
N ALA A 7 -11.68 20.79 10.79
CA ALA A 7 -11.74 19.68 9.86
C ALA A 7 -12.75 18.65 10.41
N VAL A 8 -13.88 18.49 9.73
CA VAL A 8 -15.00 17.63 10.13
C VAL A 8 -14.66 16.14 9.95
N GLY A 9 -13.57 15.84 9.24
CA GLY A 9 -13.06 14.50 9.02
C GLY A 9 -11.68 14.51 8.36
N TYR A 10 -11.05 13.35 8.30
CA TYR A 10 -9.79 13.14 7.58
C TYR A 10 -9.84 11.81 6.82
N SER A 11 -9.07 11.75 5.74
CA SER A 11 -8.85 10.52 4.99
C SER A 11 -7.37 10.35 4.70
N TYR A 12 -6.91 9.11 4.64
CA TYR A 12 -5.55 8.80 4.23
C TYR A 12 -5.54 7.61 3.27
N ALA A 13 -4.51 7.59 2.44
CA ALA A 13 -4.13 6.43 1.65
C ALA A 13 -2.60 6.32 1.68
N ARG A 14 -2.09 5.11 1.88
CA ARG A 14 -0.66 4.82 1.92
C ARG A 14 -0.40 3.55 1.13
N PHE A 15 0.63 3.58 0.29
CA PHE A 15 1.09 2.46 -0.49
C PHE A 15 2.62 2.37 -0.40
N GLU A 16 3.12 1.16 -0.16
CA GLU A 16 4.53 0.81 -0.14
C GLU A 16 4.68 -0.48 -0.97
N GLY A 17 5.62 -0.56 -1.91
CA GLY A 17 5.73 -1.67 -2.85
C GLY A 17 6.08 -1.18 -4.26
N PRO A 18 5.96 -2.01 -5.33
CA PRO A 18 5.26 -3.30 -5.43
C PRO A 18 6.09 -4.54 -5.06
N VAL A 19 7.39 -4.36 -4.80
CA VAL A 19 8.36 -5.43 -4.56
C VAL A 19 9.35 -4.99 -3.47
N VAL A 20 10.01 -5.96 -2.84
CA VAL A 20 11.11 -5.71 -1.89
C VAL A 20 12.32 -6.59 -2.20
N GLY A 21 13.50 -6.09 -1.87
CA GLY A 21 14.75 -6.85 -1.91
C GLY A 21 15.78 -6.26 -2.89
N PRO A 22 17.00 -6.84 -2.89
CA PRO A 22 18.04 -6.45 -3.81
C PRO A 22 17.65 -6.81 -5.25
N GLU A 23 18.13 -6.02 -6.21
CA GLU A 23 17.97 -6.30 -7.63
C GLU A 23 18.60 -7.66 -7.97
N HIS A 24 17.82 -8.57 -8.55
CA HIS A 24 18.30 -9.87 -9.00
C HIS A 24 18.19 -9.97 -10.52
N LEU A 25 19.33 -9.76 -11.18
CA LEU A 25 19.42 -9.81 -12.63
C LEU A 25 19.51 -11.28 -13.07
N VAL A 26 18.57 -11.70 -13.89
CA VAL A 26 18.51 -13.05 -14.46
C VAL A 26 18.74 -12.97 -15.96
N THR A 27 19.39 -13.98 -16.53
CA THR A 27 19.60 -14.05 -17.98
C THR A 27 18.50 -14.90 -18.61
N VAL A 28 17.70 -14.27 -19.45
CA VAL A 28 16.58 -14.90 -20.18
C VAL A 28 17.02 -15.12 -21.63
N HIS A 29 16.53 -16.21 -22.25
CA HIS A 29 16.89 -16.61 -23.62
C HIS A 29 18.40 -16.76 -23.87
N ASP A 30 18.95 -17.91 -23.46
CA ASP A 30 20.22 -18.43 -23.99
C ASP A 30 21.41 -17.45 -23.88
N GLY A 31 21.41 -16.61 -22.85
CA GLY A 31 22.47 -15.62 -22.61
C GLY A 31 22.24 -14.23 -23.22
N ARG A 32 21.16 -14.00 -23.98
CA ARG A 32 21.01 -12.79 -24.82
C ARG A 32 20.16 -11.68 -24.20
N THR A 33 19.31 -11.98 -23.22
CA THR A 33 18.44 -10.98 -22.58
C THR A 33 18.68 -10.97 -21.08
N VAL A 34 18.65 -9.78 -20.48
CA VAL A 34 18.71 -9.60 -19.02
C VAL A 34 17.32 -9.18 -18.54
N ASP A 35 16.84 -9.80 -17.46
CA ASP A 35 15.57 -9.49 -16.80
C ASP A 35 15.79 -9.35 -15.29
N TYR A 36 14.84 -8.81 -14.57
CA TYR A 36 14.93 -8.55 -13.13
C TYR A 36 13.82 -9.27 -12.38
N VAL A 37 14.21 -10.14 -11.46
CA VAL A 37 13.27 -10.83 -10.57
C VAL A 37 13.28 -10.16 -9.21
N ALA A 38 12.13 -9.67 -8.78
CA ALA A 38 11.93 -9.12 -7.44
C ALA A 38 10.74 -9.80 -6.76
N ARG A 39 10.84 -10.03 -5.44
CA ARG A 39 9.76 -10.67 -4.68
C ARG A 39 8.58 -9.70 -4.57
N PRO A 40 7.36 -10.05 -5.04
CA PRO A 40 6.19 -9.20 -4.86
C PRO A 40 5.93 -8.97 -3.38
N GLU A 41 5.99 -7.72 -2.94
CA GLU A 41 5.75 -7.35 -1.56
C GLU A 41 5.20 -5.93 -1.54
N TYR A 42 3.99 -5.78 -1.01
CA TYR A 42 3.37 -4.47 -0.86
C TYR A 42 2.63 -4.36 0.47
N SER A 43 2.47 -3.11 0.92
CA SER A 43 1.63 -2.72 2.03
C SER A 43 0.73 -1.58 1.57
N PHE A 44 -0.56 -1.75 1.75
CA PHE A 44 -1.58 -0.78 1.40
C PHE A 44 -2.47 -0.51 2.60
N ALA A 45 -2.76 0.76 2.85
CA ALA A 45 -3.71 1.16 3.87
C ALA A 45 -4.53 2.37 3.42
N TYR A 46 -5.81 2.38 3.74
CA TYR A 46 -6.63 3.57 3.66
C TYR A 46 -7.53 3.68 4.87
N GLY A 47 -7.93 4.91 5.18
CA GLY A 47 -8.97 5.15 6.16
C GLY A 47 -9.70 6.45 5.89
N VAL A 48 -10.95 6.48 6.35
CA VAL A 48 -11.84 7.64 6.30
C VAL A 48 -12.50 7.77 7.67
N GLU A 49 -12.33 8.94 8.26
CA GLU A 49 -13.03 9.34 9.48
C GLU A 49 -13.84 10.60 9.17
N ASP A 50 -15.16 10.52 9.35
CA ASP A 50 -16.08 11.66 9.24
C ASP A 50 -16.94 11.74 10.50
N GLY A 51 -16.65 12.74 11.34
CA GLY A 51 -17.33 12.95 12.61
C GLY A 51 -18.79 13.41 12.46
N LYS A 52 -19.17 13.96 11.31
CA LYS A 52 -20.55 14.40 11.04
C LYS A 52 -21.46 13.24 10.67
N THR A 53 -20.97 12.32 9.84
CA THR A 53 -21.73 11.12 9.42
C THR A 53 -21.46 9.91 10.32
N ARG A 54 -20.52 10.02 11.27
CA ARG A 54 -20.05 8.93 12.15
C ARG A 54 -19.51 7.74 11.36
N VAL A 55 -18.87 8.02 10.22
CA VAL A 55 -18.20 6.99 9.41
C VAL A 55 -16.78 6.85 9.89
N LEU A 56 -16.41 5.62 10.25
CA LEU A 56 -15.04 5.23 10.53
C LEU A 56 -14.76 3.96 9.74
N GLN A 57 -14.02 4.08 8.64
CA GLN A 57 -13.61 2.96 7.81
C GLN A 57 -12.09 2.91 7.76
N ASN A 58 -11.54 1.71 7.92
CA ASN A 58 -10.11 1.44 7.85
C ASN A 58 -9.88 0.11 7.15
N ARG A 59 -9.03 0.13 6.13
CA ARG A 59 -8.52 -1.07 5.49
C ARG A 59 -7.00 -1.07 5.54
N LYS A 60 -6.44 -2.24 5.83
CA LYS A 60 -5.03 -2.51 5.66
C LYS A 60 -4.86 -3.84 4.96
N GLU A 61 -3.99 -3.90 3.97
CA GLU A 61 -3.63 -5.10 3.24
C GLU A 61 -2.12 -5.16 3.07
N THR A 62 -1.56 -6.36 3.13
CA THR A 62 -0.16 -6.62 2.83
C THR A 62 -0.06 -7.86 1.96
N ARG A 63 0.82 -7.82 0.95
CA ARG A 63 1.24 -8.98 0.18
C ARG A 63 2.68 -9.32 0.50
N ASN A 64 2.98 -10.60 0.64
CA ASN A 64 4.33 -11.14 0.73
C ASN A 64 4.44 -12.39 -0.15
N GLY A 65 5.12 -12.26 -1.28
CA GLY A 65 5.19 -13.30 -2.31
C GLY A 65 3.80 -13.60 -2.87
N ASP A 66 3.30 -14.79 -2.60
CA ASP A 66 1.97 -15.26 -3.01
C ASP A 66 0.90 -15.07 -1.93
N GLU A 67 1.31 -14.77 -0.70
CA GLU A 67 0.40 -14.59 0.41
C GLU A 67 -0.14 -13.16 0.47
N VAL A 68 -1.46 -13.01 0.58
CA VAL A 68 -2.13 -11.73 0.81
C VAL A 68 -2.92 -11.81 2.10
N ARG A 69 -2.71 -10.82 2.99
CA ARG A 69 -3.43 -10.69 4.26
C ARG A 69 -4.00 -9.29 4.38
N GLY A 70 -5.18 -9.15 4.98
CA GLY A 70 -5.75 -7.84 5.22
C GLY A 70 -6.81 -7.82 6.32
N VAL A 71 -7.07 -6.63 6.82
CA VAL A 71 -8.13 -6.32 7.79
C VAL A 71 -8.98 -5.20 7.21
N TYR A 72 -10.30 -5.39 7.26
CA TYR A 72 -11.32 -4.48 6.77
C TYR A 72 -12.23 -4.17 7.95
N ARG A 73 -12.35 -2.90 8.32
CA ARG A 73 -13.16 -2.41 9.43
C ARG A 73 -13.90 -1.15 9.04
#